data_AF-A0A812LAV0-F1
#
_entry.id   AF-A0A812LAV0-F1
#
_cell.length_a   1.000
_cell.length_b   1.000
_cell.length_c   1.000
_cell.angle_alpha   90.00
_cell.angle_beta   90.00
_cell.angle_gamma   90.00
#
_symmetry.space_group_name_H-M   'P 1'
#
loop_
_entity.id
_entity.type
_entity.pdbx_description
1 polymer ?
#
loop_
_entity_poly.entity_id
_entity_poly.type
_entity_poly.pdbx_seq_one_letter_code
_entity_poly.pdbx_strand_id
1 'polypeptide(L)'
;MVEPAHHVIARKKLAVGWTWSLEDKGCEVQEGKAESYNSDCDSFCVVRNPLHRFLSHWRWRHVQDKAEKCSAEFLENYTKEKLTRARAQDVLLEDCHFVPQVHYAYKKGDSSGPRICKHILKLEELREGFDLLMASYNLTKVKLGTRKTRTSPACSITPTAATLQMIKEFYAEDYKAFGY
;
A
#
# COMPACT_ATOMS: atom_id res chain seq x y z
N MET A 1 40.31 -2.43 -21.81
CA MET A 1 39.64 -2.25 -20.51
C MET A 1 38.17 -2.02 -20.79
N VAL A 2 37.33 -3.02 -20.53
CA VAL A 2 35.88 -2.95 -20.76
C VAL A 2 35.24 -3.33 -19.43
N GLU A 3 34.57 -2.37 -18.78
CA GLU A 3 33.76 -2.64 -17.59
C GLU A 3 32.53 -3.48 -17.97
N PRO A 4 32.13 -4.49 -17.16
CA PRO A 4 30.92 -5.24 -17.44
C PRO A 4 29.68 -4.48 -16.95
N ALA A 5 28.66 -4.43 -17.80
CA ALA A 5 27.35 -3.88 -17.50
C ALA A 5 26.65 -4.71 -16.41
N HIS A 6 26.49 -4.13 -15.22
CA HIS A 6 25.68 -4.70 -14.15
C HIS A 6 24.21 -4.75 -14.56
N HIS A 7 23.72 -5.96 -14.82
CA HIS A 7 22.32 -6.25 -15.04
C HIS A 7 21.57 -6.16 -13.70
N VAL A 8 20.66 -5.20 -13.57
CA VAL A 8 19.69 -5.16 -12.47
C VAL A 8 18.63 -6.23 -12.76
N ILE A 9 18.65 -7.32 -12.01
CA ILE A 9 17.68 -8.42 -12.15
C ILE A 9 16.52 -8.16 -11.18
N ALA A 10 15.38 -7.70 -11.70
CA ALA A 10 14.13 -7.70 -10.94
C ALA A 10 13.59 -9.13 -10.84
N ARG A 11 13.80 -9.82 -9.70
CA ARG A 11 13.19 -11.12 -9.44
C ARG A 11 11.83 -10.95 -8.77
N LYS A 12 10.78 -11.41 -9.44
CA LYS A 12 9.44 -11.57 -8.88
C LYS A 12 9.44 -12.80 -7.96
N LYS A 13 9.38 -12.61 -6.64
CA LYS A 13 8.97 -13.67 -5.71
C LYS A 13 7.94 -13.12 -4.72
N LEU A 14 6.91 -13.92 -4.53
CA LEU A 14 5.70 -13.64 -3.76
C LEU A 14 6.06 -13.39 -2.30
N ALA A 15 5.86 -12.16 -1.83
CA ALA A 15 5.69 -11.83 -0.42
C ALA A 15 4.72 -10.66 -0.30
N VAL A 16 3.92 -10.70 0.75
CA VAL A 16 2.72 -9.91 0.98
C VAL A 16 3.14 -8.49 1.37
N GLY A 17 3.23 -7.59 0.39
CA GLY A 17 3.61 -6.18 0.60
C GLY A 17 4.44 -5.63 -0.56
N TRP A 18 4.00 -4.53 -1.16
CA TRP A 18 4.71 -3.89 -2.26
C TRP A 18 5.78 -2.94 -1.70
N THR A 19 6.86 -3.50 -1.17
CA THR A 19 8.04 -2.77 -0.72
C THR A 19 9.19 -3.03 -1.69
N TRP A 20 9.79 -1.97 -2.21
CA TRP A 20 10.92 -2.04 -3.15
C TRP A 20 12.17 -1.51 -2.45
N SER A 21 13.30 -2.19 -2.64
CA SER A 21 14.61 -1.77 -2.14
C SER A 21 15.50 -1.38 -3.31
N LEU A 22 16.27 -0.30 -3.15
CA LEU A 22 17.37 0.04 -4.06
C LEU A 22 18.65 -0.56 -3.50
N GLU A 23 19.25 -1.50 -4.25
CA GLU A 23 20.55 -2.09 -3.89
C GLU A 23 21.68 -1.16 -4.34
N ASP A 24 22.29 -0.45 -3.40
CA ASP A 24 23.68 -0.03 -3.52
C ASP A 24 24.44 -0.51 -2.27
N LYS A 25 25.23 -1.58 -2.47
CA LYS A 25 26.22 -2.20 -1.58
C LYS A 25 25.88 -2.17 -0.07
N GLY A 26 25.14 -3.18 0.41
CA GLY A 26 25.12 -3.55 1.84
C GLY A 26 23.78 -3.98 2.44
N CYS A 27 22.67 -3.89 1.69
CA CYS A 27 21.34 -4.25 2.21
C CYS A 27 21.05 -5.76 2.00
N GLU A 28 21.46 -6.62 2.94
CA GLU A 28 20.89 -7.97 3.04
C GLU A 28 19.54 -7.89 3.78
N VAL A 29 18.44 -8.06 3.04
CA VAL A 29 17.11 -8.20 3.64
C VAL A 29 16.97 -9.65 4.14
N GLN A 30 16.96 -9.85 5.46
CA GLN A 30 16.62 -11.16 6.03
C GLN A 30 15.10 -11.40 5.93
N GLU A 31 14.70 -12.50 5.28
CA GLU A 31 13.29 -12.82 5.02
C GLU A 31 12.43 -12.78 6.30
N GLY A 32 11.24 -12.17 6.21
CA GLY A 32 10.13 -12.44 7.12
C GLY A 32 9.89 -11.47 8.29
N LYS A 33 10.62 -10.35 8.42
CA LYS A 33 10.30 -9.31 9.41
C LYS A 33 10.35 -7.91 8.79
N ALA A 34 9.36 -7.06 9.04
CA ALA A 34 9.44 -5.63 8.71
C ALA A 34 10.61 -4.92 9.45
N GLU A 35 11.11 -5.54 10.52
CA GLU A 35 12.32 -5.12 11.24
C GLU A 35 13.62 -5.45 10.48
N SER A 36 13.57 -6.28 9.42
CA SER A 36 14.73 -6.63 8.58
C SER A 36 15.11 -5.55 7.57
N TYR A 37 14.30 -4.50 7.41
CA TYR A 37 14.77 -3.26 6.82
C TYR A 37 15.74 -2.64 7.83
N ASN A 38 17.00 -3.07 7.76
CA ASN A 38 18.07 -2.51 8.57
C ASN A 38 18.06 -0.98 8.47
N SER A 39 18.54 -0.30 9.50
CA SER A 39 18.79 1.17 9.50
C SER A 39 19.54 1.66 8.25
N ASP A 40 20.26 0.75 7.61
CA ASP A 40 21.20 1.00 6.53
C ASP A 40 20.51 0.99 5.16
N CYS A 41 19.33 0.37 5.04
CA CYS A 41 18.59 0.35 3.78
C CYS A 41 17.75 1.63 3.64
N ASP A 42 17.77 2.22 2.46
CA ASP A 42 16.93 3.38 2.15
C ASP A 42 15.60 2.95 1.53
N SER A 43 14.65 2.60 2.40
CA SER A 43 13.36 2.02 2.02
C SER A 43 12.32 3.08 1.71
N PHE A 44 11.38 2.73 0.84
CA PHE A 44 10.18 3.53 0.62
C PHE A 44 8.91 2.70 0.70
N CYS A 45 7.86 3.33 1.24
CA CYS A 45 6.50 2.84 1.27
C CYS A 45 5.65 3.61 0.26
N VAL A 46 4.65 2.95 -0.32
CA VAL A 46 3.59 3.61 -1.08
C VAL A 46 2.28 3.49 -0.31
N VAL A 47 1.68 4.63 0.01
CA VAL A 47 0.39 4.72 0.71
C VAL A 47 -0.68 5.28 -0.21
N ARG A 48 -1.94 5.02 0.09
CA ARG A 48 -3.10 5.47 -0.69
C ARG A 48 -4.15 6.07 0.23
N ASN A 49 -4.99 6.96 -0.29
CA ASN A 49 -6.18 7.41 0.43
C ASN A 49 -6.95 6.20 1.02
N PRO A 50 -7.25 6.17 2.34
CA PRO A 50 -7.82 4.99 2.99
C PRO A 50 -9.16 4.54 2.39
N LEU A 51 -10.05 5.48 2.05
CA LEU A 51 -11.31 5.18 1.36
C LEU A 51 -11.04 4.56 -0.01
N HIS A 52 -10.16 5.15 -0.82
CA HIS A 52 -9.83 4.60 -2.14
C HIS A 52 -9.22 3.19 -2.05
N ARG A 53 -8.39 2.94 -1.03
CA ARG A 53 -7.80 1.62 -0.77
C ARG A 53 -8.88 0.60 -0.44
N PHE A 54 -9.79 0.93 0.48
CA PHE A 54 -10.90 0.08 0.86
C PHE A 54 -11.82 -0.26 -0.33
N LEU A 55 -12.25 0.76 -1.09
CA LEU A 55 -13.11 0.57 -2.26
C LEU A 55 -12.42 -0.24 -3.36
N SER A 56 -11.11 -0.08 -3.52
CA SER A 56 -10.32 -0.87 -4.46
C SER A 56 -10.32 -2.35 -4.10
N HIS A 57 -10.13 -2.67 -2.80
CA HIS A 57 -10.18 -4.04 -2.31
C HIS A 57 -11.58 -4.66 -2.47
N TRP A 58 -12.62 -3.95 -2.06
CA TRP A 58 -14.00 -4.41 -2.21
C TRP A 58 -14.37 -4.67 -3.68
N ARG A 59 -14.01 -3.76 -4.61
CA ARG A 59 -14.22 -3.98 -6.06
C ARG A 59 -13.47 -5.20 -6.56
N TRP A 60 -12.20 -5.32 -6.17
CA TRP A 60 -11.37 -6.47 -6.56
C TRP A 60 -11.97 -7.78 -6.04
N ARG A 61 -12.54 -7.80 -4.83
CA ARG A 61 -13.08 -9.02 -4.22
C ARG A 61 -14.47 -9.40 -4.72
N HIS A 62 -15.33 -8.43 -5.02
CA HIS A 62 -16.76 -8.69 -5.18
C HIS A 62 -17.35 -8.30 -6.53
N VAL A 63 -16.74 -7.36 -7.25
CA VAL A 63 -17.34 -6.79 -8.47
C VAL A 63 -16.77 -7.46 -9.73
N GLN A 64 -15.63 -8.17 -9.65
CA GLN A 64 -14.97 -8.76 -10.83
C GLN A 64 -15.88 -9.62 -11.70
N ASP A 65 -16.79 -10.37 -11.08
CA ASP A 65 -17.63 -11.32 -11.81
C ASP A 65 -19.14 -11.06 -11.64
N LYS A 66 -19.52 -10.01 -10.89
CA LYS A 66 -20.89 -9.82 -10.36
C LYS A 66 -21.28 -8.36 -10.24
N ALA A 67 -21.78 -7.78 -11.34
CA ALA A 67 -22.22 -6.38 -11.41
C ALA A 67 -23.35 -6.06 -10.41
N GLU A 68 -24.17 -7.05 -10.04
CA GLU A 68 -25.25 -6.91 -9.04
C GLU A 68 -24.73 -6.58 -7.63
N LYS A 69 -23.44 -6.82 -7.36
CA LYS A 69 -22.80 -6.45 -6.09
C LYS A 69 -22.29 -5.01 -6.07
N CYS A 70 -22.45 -4.27 -7.17
CA CYS A 70 -22.16 -2.85 -7.25
C CYS A 70 -23.27 -2.00 -6.59
N SER A 71 -23.47 -2.17 -5.28
CA SER A 71 -24.52 -1.48 -4.50
C SER A 71 -23.95 -0.80 -3.26
N ALA A 72 -24.48 0.38 -2.94
CA ALA A 72 -24.13 1.12 -1.72
C ALA A 72 -24.52 0.35 -0.45
N GLU A 73 -25.69 -0.33 -0.46
CA GLU A 73 -26.15 -1.17 0.65
C GLU A 73 -25.23 -2.38 0.85
N PHE A 74 -24.83 -3.04 -0.24
CA PHE A 74 -23.89 -4.16 -0.18
C PHE A 74 -22.52 -3.71 0.36
N LEU A 75 -22.03 -2.55 -0.09
CA LEU A 75 -20.80 -1.97 0.44
C LEU A 75 -20.92 -1.65 1.94
N GLU A 76 -22.03 -1.08 2.39
CA GLU A 76 -22.22 -0.73 3.81
C GLU A 76 -22.22 -1.98 4.70
N ASN A 77 -23.00 -3.00 4.32
CA ASN A 77 -23.06 -4.27 5.05
C ASN A 77 -21.69 -4.95 5.10
N TYR A 78 -20.97 -4.98 3.97
CA TYR A 78 -19.61 -5.48 3.91
C TYR A 78 -18.67 -4.69 4.84
N THR A 79 -18.77 -3.36 4.83
CA THR A 79 -17.94 -2.48 5.65
C THR A 79 -18.17 -2.73 7.12
N LYS A 80 -19.43 -2.83 7.55
CA LYS A 80 -19.79 -3.15 8.93
C LYS A 80 -19.21 -4.50 9.35
N GLU A 81 -19.46 -5.56 8.58
CA GLU A 81 -18.97 -6.91 8.89
C GLU A 81 -17.44 -6.94 9.02
N LYS A 82 -16.72 -6.44 7.99
CA LYS A 82 -15.26 -6.59 7.92
C LYS A 82 -14.54 -5.72 8.92
N LEU A 83 -14.98 -4.48 9.12
CA LEU A 83 -14.33 -3.60 10.10
C LEU A 83 -14.62 -4.06 11.54
N THR A 84 -15.80 -4.62 11.83
CA THR A 84 -16.04 -5.28 13.12
C THR A 84 -15.07 -6.44 13.35
N ARG A 85 -14.89 -7.31 12.36
CA ARG A 85 -13.94 -8.44 12.46
C ARG A 85 -12.49 -7.98 12.60
N ALA A 86 -12.07 -6.98 11.82
CA ALA A 86 -10.72 -6.45 11.88
C ALA A 86 -10.40 -5.81 13.25
N ARG A 87 -11.39 -5.15 13.88
CA ARG A 87 -11.26 -4.62 15.25
C ARG A 87 -11.11 -5.70 16.31
N ALA A 88 -11.69 -6.88 16.09
CA ALA A 88 -11.51 -8.04 16.95
C ALA A 88 -10.11 -8.69 16.81
N GLN A 89 -9.15 -7.98 16.22
CA GLN A 89 -7.74 -8.35 16.06
C GLN A 89 -7.50 -9.59 15.18
N ASP A 90 -8.40 -9.87 14.23
CA ASP A 90 -8.12 -10.77 13.10
C ASP A 90 -7.14 -10.09 12.13
N VAL A 91 -5.87 -9.99 12.52
CA VAL A 91 -4.81 -9.30 11.76
C VAL A 91 -4.54 -9.94 10.40
N LEU A 92 -4.92 -11.21 10.23
CA LEU A 92 -4.81 -11.96 8.98
C LEU A 92 -6.08 -11.87 8.13
N LEU A 93 -7.07 -11.06 8.54
CA LEU A 93 -8.33 -10.92 7.81
C LEU A 93 -8.08 -10.54 6.35
N GLU A 94 -8.48 -11.45 5.47
CA GLU A 94 -8.30 -11.36 4.02
C GLU A 94 -6.86 -10.98 3.68
N ASP A 95 -5.88 -11.81 4.03
CA ASP A 95 -4.46 -11.61 3.72
C ASP A 95 -3.94 -10.22 4.14
N CYS A 96 -4.33 -9.79 5.35
CA CYS A 96 -3.97 -8.51 5.96
C CYS A 96 -4.50 -7.26 5.23
N HIS A 97 -5.44 -7.39 4.28
CA HIS A 97 -5.90 -6.24 3.47
C HIS A 97 -6.59 -5.16 4.31
N PHE A 98 -7.08 -5.48 5.50
CA PHE A 98 -7.71 -4.49 6.39
C PHE A 98 -6.75 -3.80 7.36
N VAL A 99 -5.52 -4.27 7.52
CA VAL A 99 -4.54 -3.65 8.41
C VAL A 99 -4.33 -2.18 7.98
N PRO A 100 -4.45 -1.20 8.88
CA PRO A 100 -4.18 0.21 8.56
C PRO A 100 -2.75 0.40 8.06
N GLN A 101 -2.58 1.29 7.07
CA GLN A 101 -1.30 1.52 6.40
C GLN A 101 -0.20 2.03 7.34
N VAL A 102 -0.58 2.73 8.40
CA VAL A 102 0.35 3.20 9.44
C VAL A 102 1.14 2.04 10.06
N HIS A 103 0.59 0.82 10.14
CA HIS A 103 1.31 -0.34 10.66
C HIS A 103 2.43 -0.84 9.74
N TYR A 104 2.39 -0.50 8.45
CA TYR A 104 3.47 -0.80 7.50
C TYR A 104 4.51 0.32 7.43
N ALA A 105 4.13 1.54 7.78
CA ALA A 105 4.98 2.73 7.66
C ALA A 105 5.63 3.17 8.98
N TYR A 106 5.06 2.81 10.13
CA TYR A 106 5.49 3.24 11.46
C TYR A 106 5.52 2.09 12.45
N LYS A 107 6.53 2.09 13.34
CA LYS A 107 6.63 1.10 14.41
C LYS A 107 5.38 1.15 15.27
N LYS A 108 4.82 -0.02 15.57
CA LYS A 108 3.58 -0.20 16.35
C LYS A 108 2.32 0.46 15.75
N GLY A 109 2.38 0.96 14.51
CA GLY A 109 1.25 1.65 13.88
C GLY A 109 0.92 3.01 14.48
N ASP A 110 1.90 3.68 15.08
CA ASP A 110 1.75 5.01 15.67
C ASP A 110 2.54 6.04 14.87
N SER A 111 1.85 7.02 14.27
CA SER A 111 2.52 8.03 13.44
C SER A 111 3.40 9.01 14.23
N SER A 112 3.28 9.04 15.56
CA SER A 112 4.22 9.75 16.44
C SER A 112 5.51 8.97 16.70
N GLY A 113 5.51 7.66 16.39
CA GLY A 113 6.64 6.78 16.58
C GLY A 113 7.66 6.78 15.43
N PRO A 114 8.75 6.01 15.57
CA PRO A 114 9.74 5.86 14.52
C PRO A 114 9.12 5.27 13.24
N ARG A 115 9.49 5.83 12.08
CA ARG A 115 9.13 5.26 10.78
C ARG A 115 9.86 3.95 10.51
N ILE A 116 9.19 3.03 9.83
CA ILE A 116 9.76 1.81 9.23
C ILE A 116 10.30 2.14 7.84
N CYS A 117 9.55 2.92 7.05
CA CYS A 117 9.95 3.40 5.73
C CYS A 117 10.61 4.77 5.82
N LYS A 118 11.78 4.96 5.18
CA LYS A 118 12.44 6.27 5.15
C LYS A 118 11.66 7.28 4.29
N HIS A 119 11.18 6.83 3.14
CA HIS A 119 10.34 7.63 2.24
C HIS A 119 8.91 7.11 2.19
N ILE A 120 7.93 8.01 2.13
CA ILE A 120 6.52 7.67 2.00
C ILE A 120 5.98 8.39 0.77
N LEU A 121 5.60 7.64 -0.24
CA LEU A 121 5.02 8.14 -1.49
C LEU A 121 3.51 7.94 -1.48
N LYS A 122 2.76 8.87 -2.09
CA LYS A 122 1.31 8.73 -2.29
C LYS A 122 1.03 8.06 -3.62
N LEU A 123 0.11 7.09 -3.65
CA LEU A 123 -0.24 6.35 -4.86
C LEU A 123 -0.82 7.29 -5.94
N GLU A 124 -1.56 8.30 -5.50
CA GLU A 124 -2.21 9.33 -6.32
C GLU A 124 -1.20 10.21 -7.07
N GLU A 125 0.03 10.33 -6.56
CA GLU A 125 1.14 11.14 -7.08
C GLU A 125 2.37 10.26 -7.34
N LEU A 126 2.17 8.95 -7.51
CA LEU A 126 3.26 7.97 -7.42
C LEU A 126 4.32 8.18 -8.49
N ARG A 127 3.93 8.58 -9.71
CA ARG A 127 4.90 8.73 -10.80
C ARG A 127 5.85 9.88 -10.51
N GLU A 128 5.31 11.03 -10.16
CA GLU A 128 6.05 12.24 -9.84
C GLU A 128 6.90 12.02 -8.58
N GLY A 129 6.31 11.46 -7.53
CA GLY A 129 7.02 11.17 -6.28
C GLY A 129 8.14 10.13 -6.44
N PHE A 130 7.90 9.07 -7.23
CA PHE A 130 8.93 8.08 -7.53
C PHE A 130 10.06 8.67 -8.37
N ASP A 131 9.74 9.48 -9.39
CA ASP A 131 10.73 10.12 -10.23
C ASP A 131 11.64 11.08 -9.44
N LEU A 132 11.06 11.86 -8.52
CA LEU A 132 11.80 12.72 -7.60
C LEU A 132 12.68 11.90 -6.65
N LEU A 133 12.15 10.80 -6.11
CA LEU A 133 12.93 9.91 -5.25
C LEU A 133 14.10 9.29 -5.99
N MET A 134 13.90 8.74 -7.21
CA MET A 134 15.01 8.17 -7.98
C MET A 134 16.06 9.23 -8.35
N ALA A 135 15.62 10.46 -8.65
CA ALA A 135 16.54 11.56 -8.94
C ALA A 135 17.44 11.90 -7.73
N SER A 136 16.94 11.80 -6.49
CA SER A 136 17.77 12.04 -5.30
C SER A 136 18.91 11.03 -5.12
N TYR A 137 18.82 9.86 -5.77
CA TYR A 137 19.89 8.85 -5.83
C TYR A 137 20.68 8.87 -7.15
N ASN A 138 20.52 9.90 -7.98
CA ASN A 138 21.11 9.95 -9.33
C ASN A 138 20.64 8.82 -10.28
N LEU A 139 19.48 8.20 -10.00
CA LEU A 139 18.89 7.11 -10.78
C LEU A 139 17.86 7.61 -11.79
N THR A 140 18.17 8.67 -12.52
CA THR A 140 17.20 9.36 -13.41
C THR A 140 16.68 8.51 -14.58
N LYS A 141 17.35 7.39 -14.89
CA LYS A 141 16.93 6.42 -15.91
C LYS A 141 15.95 5.37 -15.38
N VAL A 142 15.82 5.22 -14.06
CA VAL A 142 14.87 4.28 -13.43
C VAL A 142 13.50 4.95 -13.37
N LYS A 143 12.52 4.37 -14.07
CA LYS A 143 11.18 4.91 -14.21
C LYS A 143 10.13 3.82 -13.98
N LEU A 144 8.97 4.21 -13.46
CA LEU A 144 7.82 3.31 -13.41
C LEU A 144 7.33 2.99 -14.82
N GLY A 145 6.99 1.72 -15.06
CA GLY A 145 6.38 1.31 -16.32
C GLY A 145 5.05 2.01 -16.58
N THR A 146 4.72 2.22 -17.85
CA THR A 146 3.47 2.87 -18.28
C THR A 146 2.27 1.92 -18.33
N ARG A 147 2.50 0.61 -18.31
CA ARG A 147 1.46 -0.41 -18.41
C ARG A 147 0.72 -0.57 -17.09
N LYS A 148 -0.59 -0.29 -17.10
CA LYS A 148 -1.51 -0.74 -16.04
C LYS A 148 -1.74 -2.24 -16.22
N THR A 149 -1.30 -3.03 -15.24
CA THR A 149 -1.40 -4.50 -15.31
C THR A 149 -2.71 -5.05 -14.75
N ARG A 150 -3.48 -4.24 -14.01
CA ARG A 150 -4.78 -4.61 -13.46
C ARG A 150 -5.76 -3.45 -13.58
N THR A 151 -6.94 -3.72 -14.12
CA THR A 151 -8.09 -2.83 -14.11
C THR A 151 -9.07 -3.33 -13.07
N SER A 152 -9.55 -2.45 -12.19
CA SER A 152 -10.73 -2.78 -11.40
C SER A 152 -11.96 -2.75 -12.31
N PRO A 153 -12.97 -3.60 -12.08
CA PRO A 153 -14.23 -3.54 -12.80
C PRO A 153 -14.87 -2.15 -12.68
N ALA A 154 -15.61 -1.75 -13.70
CA ALA A 154 -16.38 -0.52 -13.68
C ALA A 154 -17.53 -0.67 -12.66
N CYS A 155 -17.33 -0.12 -11.46
CA CYS A 155 -18.38 0.06 -10.47
C CYS A 155 -18.27 1.46 -9.89
N SER A 156 -19.15 2.33 -10.37
CA SER A 156 -19.29 3.70 -9.91
C SER A 156 -20.39 3.74 -8.86
N ILE A 157 -19.98 3.59 -7.59
CA ILE A 157 -20.88 3.74 -6.44
C ILE A 157 -20.47 4.93 -5.61
N THR A 158 -21.47 5.60 -5.06
CA THR A 158 -21.31 6.58 -4.00
C THR A 158 -21.54 5.87 -2.67
N PRO A 159 -20.51 5.74 -1.81
CA PRO A 159 -20.68 5.19 -0.47
C PRO A 159 -21.69 6.00 0.35
N THR A 160 -22.42 5.33 1.23
CA THR A 160 -23.33 6.00 2.17
C THR A 160 -22.53 6.81 3.21
N ALA A 161 -23.19 7.76 3.87
CA ALA A 161 -22.58 8.52 4.97
C ALA A 161 -22.10 7.59 6.11
N ALA A 162 -22.88 6.55 6.43
CA ALA A 162 -22.49 5.55 7.43
C ALA A 162 -21.23 4.77 7.00
N THR A 163 -21.13 4.38 5.74
CA THR A 163 -19.93 3.74 5.18
C THR A 163 -18.71 4.64 5.31
N LEU A 164 -18.84 5.91 4.91
CA LEU A 164 -17.76 6.89 5.01
C LEU A 164 -17.29 7.06 6.45
N GLN A 165 -18.22 7.17 7.39
CA GLN A 165 -17.92 7.32 8.81
C GLN A 165 -17.19 6.10 9.37
N MET A 166 -17.68 4.88 9.10
CA MET A 166 -17.02 3.65 9.57
C MET A 166 -15.58 3.53 9.06
N ILE A 167 -15.33 3.84 7.79
CA ILE A 167 -13.99 3.80 7.19
C ILE A 167 -13.10 4.88 7.80
N LYS A 168 -13.61 6.11 7.97
CA LYS A 168 -12.86 7.22 8.56
C LYS A 168 -12.44 6.93 9.98
N GLU A 169 -13.33 6.35 10.79
CA GLU A 169 -13.03 5.97 12.17
C GLU A 169 -12.04 4.80 12.25
N PHE A 170 -12.16 3.82 11.37
CA PHE A 170 -11.27 2.66 11.39
C PHE A 170 -9.85 3.01 10.94
N TYR A 171 -9.71 3.84 9.91
CA TYR A 171 -8.42 4.28 9.37
C TYR A 171 -8.00 5.67 9.87
N ALA A 172 -8.50 6.13 11.02
CA ALA A 172 -8.27 7.49 11.50
C ALA A 172 -6.77 7.86 11.58
N GLU A 173 -5.93 6.93 12.01
CA GLU A 173 -4.49 7.16 12.08
C GLU A 173 -3.83 7.22 10.69
N ASP A 174 -4.33 6.48 9.68
CA ASP A 174 -3.84 6.63 8.30
C ASP A 174 -4.16 8.02 7.76
N TYR A 175 -5.39 8.51 7.98
CA TYR A 175 -5.81 9.85 7.56
C TYR A 175 -4.90 10.93 8.16
N LYS A 176 -4.67 10.84 9.48
CA LYS A 176 -3.77 11.73 10.21
C LYS A 176 -2.32 11.62 9.72
N ALA A 177 -1.78 10.40 9.62
CA ALA A 177 -0.37 10.16 9.31
C ALA A 177 0.03 10.62 7.91
N PHE A 178 -0.87 10.48 6.93
CA PHE A 178 -0.57 10.71 5.52
C PHE A 178 -1.23 11.97 4.95
N GLY A 179 -1.97 12.73 5.76
CA GLY A 179 -2.63 13.97 5.37
C GLY A 179 -3.68 13.73 4.29
N TYR A 180 -4.63 12.82 4.58
CA TYR A 180 -5.82 12.58 3.77
C TYR A 180 -7.08 13.11 4.45
#